data_AF-A0A3M1AQG0-F1
#
_entry.id   AF-A0A3M1AQG0-F1
#
_cell.length_a   1.000
_cell.length_b   1.000
_cell.length_c   1.000
_cell.angle_alpha   90.00
_cell.angle_beta   90.00
_cell.angle_gamma   90.00
#
_symmetry.space_group_name_H-M   'P 1'
#
loop_
_entity.id
_entity.type
_entity.pdbx_description
1 polymer ?
#
loop_
_entity_poly.entity_id
_entity_poly.type
_entity_poly.pdbx_seq_one_letter_code
_entity_poly.pdbx_strand_id
1 'polypeptide(L)'
;MRGYTFLNPGIVAPPVPGVSLQNRYVRFSELYRSFFEEKEQVKQNANLAEWMVRFCGLVKEADMAYLIYKAPAEDLGLLLTATKSKSLPVPVRLRDNDFANYLWEKKCTETIEYLRFAKQCEPHVVSSGTPWNPSPRDTTAMLRLIAEGKKEFKKTKSDYLRMRYAFQLIRLAHYAKRYQQCLDLYDELTAQIDKLKAHWKESIIPQWMLGHRAGSLRALGNRVEASYLYTLIYMNSPERRASAFQSFLIKTDQEWDSLMNRCLSDRERAYALAIRAGDKRSKSLDDLREIYRLDTTNDQLEPLLTKEIDRMELNFLGLAFNPYASRNKEVYQIPERG
;
A
#
# COMPACT_ATOMS: atom_id res chain seq x y z
N MET A 1 -26.10 3.71 1.58
CA MET A 1 -27.02 4.82 1.93
C MET A 1 -27.40 5.57 0.67
N ARG A 2 -28.65 6.06 0.54
CA ARG A 2 -29.05 7.03 -0.50
C ARG A 2 -29.26 8.37 0.20
N GLY A 3 -28.59 9.41 -0.25
CA GLY A 3 -28.58 10.72 0.42
C GLY A 3 -28.69 11.87 -0.57
N TYR A 4 -29.19 13.00 -0.07
CA TYR A 4 -29.14 14.31 -0.71
C TYR A 4 -27.83 15.00 -0.33
N THR A 5 -27.29 15.85 -1.21
CA THR A 5 -26.17 16.76 -0.91
C THR A 5 -26.74 18.17 -0.78
N PHE A 6 -26.54 18.83 0.36
CA PHE A 6 -27.07 20.18 0.60
C PHE A 6 -26.29 21.26 -0.17
N LEU A 7 -25.02 20.99 -0.48
CA LEU A 7 -24.22 21.83 -1.37
C LEU A 7 -24.56 21.48 -2.82
N ASN A 8 -25.47 22.24 -3.44
CA ASN A 8 -25.55 22.30 -4.89
C ASN A 8 -24.43 23.23 -5.39
N PRO A 9 -23.37 22.70 -6.03
CA PRO A 9 -22.27 23.53 -6.52
C PRO A 9 -22.70 24.54 -7.60
N GLY A 10 -23.92 24.42 -8.14
CA GLY A 10 -24.52 25.41 -9.06
C GLY A 10 -25.23 26.59 -8.40
N ILE A 11 -25.43 26.60 -7.07
CA ILE A 11 -26.12 27.71 -6.35
C ILE A 11 -25.13 28.76 -5.85
N VAL A 12 -23.87 28.38 -5.62
CA VAL A 12 -22.82 29.33 -5.24
C VAL A 12 -22.21 29.88 -6.53
N ALA A 13 -22.68 31.02 -7.00
CA ALA A 13 -21.95 31.77 -8.02
C ALA A 13 -20.57 32.13 -7.45
N PRO A 14 -19.47 31.94 -8.20
CA PRO A 14 -18.16 32.34 -7.72
C PRO A 14 -18.16 33.86 -7.50
N PRO A 15 -17.58 34.38 -6.40
CA PRO A 15 -17.49 35.82 -6.17
C PRO A 15 -16.62 36.53 -7.23
N VAL A 16 -15.91 35.76 -8.09
CA VAL A 16 -15.05 36.25 -9.17
C VAL A 16 -15.24 35.37 -10.42
N PRO A 17 -15.53 35.95 -11.60
CA PRO A 17 -15.58 35.20 -12.87
C PRO A 17 -14.26 34.48 -13.14
N GLY A 18 -14.30 33.19 -13.46
CA GLY A 18 -13.12 32.39 -13.81
C GLY A 18 -12.50 31.57 -12.67
N VAL A 19 -12.98 31.71 -11.43
CA VAL A 19 -12.58 30.82 -10.32
C VAL A 19 -13.61 29.71 -10.16
N SER A 20 -13.26 28.50 -10.59
CA SER A 20 -14.10 27.32 -10.38
C SER A 20 -14.14 26.95 -8.90
N LEU A 21 -15.32 27.03 -8.28
CA LEU A 21 -15.57 26.46 -6.95
C LEU A 21 -15.48 24.92 -6.95
N GLN A 22 -15.44 24.26 -8.11
CA GLN A 22 -15.26 22.81 -8.19
C GLN A 22 -13.91 22.37 -7.59
N ASN A 23 -12.90 23.24 -7.56
CA ASN A 23 -11.62 22.95 -6.88
C ASN A 23 -11.68 23.06 -5.35
N ARG A 24 -12.73 23.67 -4.76
CA ARG A 24 -12.93 23.71 -3.30
C ARG A 24 -13.87 22.62 -2.79
N TYR A 25 -14.71 22.07 -3.67
CA TYR A 25 -15.63 20.99 -3.35
C TYR A 25 -15.30 19.75 -4.19
N VAL A 26 -14.09 19.21 -3.99
CA VAL A 26 -13.83 17.80 -4.35
C VAL A 26 -14.93 16.99 -3.67
N ARG A 27 -15.70 16.20 -4.42
CA ARG A 27 -16.79 15.42 -3.82
C ARG A 27 -16.18 14.57 -2.71
N PHE A 28 -16.80 14.54 -1.52
CA PHE A 28 -16.28 13.75 -0.39
C PHE A 28 -16.03 12.29 -0.79
N SER A 29 -16.88 11.70 -1.64
CA SER A 29 -16.63 10.35 -2.16
C SER A 29 -15.32 10.24 -2.93
N GLU A 30 -14.89 11.29 -3.64
CA GLU A 30 -13.64 11.32 -4.39
C GLU A 30 -12.44 11.57 -3.47
N LEU A 31 -12.57 12.47 -2.49
CA LEU A 31 -11.54 12.70 -1.45
C LEU A 31 -11.38 11.45 -0.57
N TYR A 32 -12.47 10.91 -0.04
CA TYR A 32 -12.47 9.68 0.73
C TYR A 32 -11.97 8.49 -0.09
N ARG A 33 -12.35 8.37 -1.38
CA ARG A 33 -11.76 7.32 -2.25
C ARG A 33 -10.28 7.53 -2.48
N SER A 34 -9.81 8.76 -2.68
CA SER A 34 -8.38 9.01 -2.90
C SER A 34 -7.55 8.69 -1.66
N PHE A 35 -8.09 8.91 -0.45
CA PHE A 35 -7.43 8.57 0.81
C PHE A 35 -7.56 7.10 1.23
N PHE A 36 -8.68 6.43 0.91
CA PHE A 36 -9.03 5.10 1.45
C PHE A 36 -9.25 3.99 0.42
N GLU A 37 -9.20 4.25 -0.89
CA GLU A 37 -9.18 3.18 -1.91
C GLU A 37 -7.76 2.96 -2.46
N GLU A 38 -7.26 1.74 -2.24
CA GLU A 38 -6.01 1.29 -2.83
C GLU A 38 -6.26 0.83 -4.28
N LYS A 39 -5.72 1.57 -5.26
CA LYS A 39 -5.71 1.11 -6.66
C LYS A 39 -4.41 0.38 -6.96
N GLU A 40 -4.49 -0.81 -7.57
CA GLU A 40 -3.30 -1.57 -7.97
C GLU A 40 -2.36 -0.75 -8.86
N GLN A 41 -2.93 0.10 -9.72
CA GLN A 41 -2.18 1.05 -10.55
C GLN A 41 -1.29 2.00 -9.72
N VAL A 42 -1.73 2.45 -8.54
CA VAL A 42 -0.95 3.37 -7.69
C VAL A 42 0.30 2.66 -7.16
N LYS A 43 0.19 1.40 -6.73
CA LYS A 43 1.36 0.59 -6.34
C LYS A 43 2.31 0.38 -7.50
N GLN A 44 1.75 0.08 -8.68
CA GLN A 44 2.56 -0.15 -9.88
C GLN A 44 3.33 1.10 -10.27
N ASN A 45 2.68 2.27 -10.24
CA ASN A 45 3.29 3.56 -10.52
C ASN A 45 4.39 3.90 -9.49
N ALA A 46 4.15 3.68 -8.19
CA ALA A 46 5.16 3.92 -7.15
C ALA A 46 6.39 3.02 -7.36
N ASN A 47 6.19 1.73 -7.66
CA ASN A 47 7.30 0.83 -7.95
C ASN A 47 8.03 1.20 -9.25
N LEU A 48 7.32 1.65 -10.30
CA LEU A 48 7.95 2.14 -11.54
C LEU A 48 8.76 3.40 -11.29
N ALA A 49 8.24 4.35 -10.53
CA ALA A 49 8.95 5.58 -10.19
C ALA A 49 10.29 5.27 -9.50
N GLU A 50 10.31 4.34 -8.54
CA GLU A 50 11.55 3.91 -7.89
C GLU A 50 12.53 3.25 -8.86
N TRP A 51 12.06 2.37 -9.74
CA TRP A 51 12.91 1.75 -10.77
C TRP A 51 13.44 2.78 -11.78
N MET A 52 12.63 3.77 -12.16
CA MET A 52 13.04 4.85 -13.05
C MET A 52 14.17 5.69 -12.43
N VAL A 53 14.07 6.02 -11.14
CA VAL A 53 15.15 6.68 -10.40
C VAL A 53 16.40 5.81 -10.37
N ARG A 54 16.26 4.50 -10.14
CA ARG A 54 17.40 3.55 -10.11
C ARG A 54 18.18 3.51 -11.42
N PHE A 55 17.50 3.70 -12.55
CA PHE A 55 18.07 3.73 -13.90
C PHE A 55 18.22 5.15 -14.47
N CYS A 56 18.19 6.17 -13.61
CA CYS A 56 18.41 7.58 -13.95
C CYS A 56 17.52 8.10 -15.11
N GLY A 57 16.33 7.53 -15.30
CA GLY A 57 15.44 7.88 -16.41
C GLY A 57 16.00 7.60 -17.81
N LEU A 58 17.03 6.76 -17.94
CA LEU A 58 17.70 6.47 -19.22
C LEU A 58 16.90 5.58 -20.16
N VAL A 59 15.80 5.00 -19.68
CA VAL A 59 14.94 4.05 -20.41
C VAL A 59 13.49 4.52 -20.32
N LYS A 60 12.67 4.21 -21.32
CA LYS A 60 11.26 4.60 -21.33
C LYS A 60 10.52 3.84 -20.24
N GLU A 61 9.67 4.57 -19.51
CA GLU A 61 8.83 4.00 -18.47
C GLU A 61 7.93 2.88 -19.00
N ALA A 62 7.39 3.01 -20.22
CA ALA A 62 6.53 2.00 -20.84
C ALA A 62 7.26 0.66 -21.09
N ASP A 63 8.53 0.74 -21.52
CA ASP A 63 9.36 -0.43 -21.78
C ASP A 63 9.82 -1.10 -20.47
N MET A 64 10.12 -0.29 -19.46
CA MET A 64 10.34 -0.77 -18.09
C MET A 64 9.10 -1.46 -17.52
N ALA A 65 7.93 -0.84 -17.66
CA ALA A 65 6.65 -1.40 -17.20
C ALA A 65 6.32 -2.71 -17.90
N TYR A 66 6.63 -2.84 -19.19
CA TYR A 66 6.46 -4.09 -19.91
C TYR A 66 7.31 -5.21 -19.29
N LEU A 67 8.62 -4.99 -19.07
CA LEU A 67 9.51 -6.00 -18.47
C LEU A 67 9.11 -6.37 -17.04
N ILE A 68 8.71 -5.39 -16.23
CA ILE A 68 8.37 -5.61 -14.82
C ILE A 68 7.01 -6.30 -14.66
N TYR A 69 5.99 -5.94 -15.46
CA TYR A 69 4.62 -6.42 -15.22
C TYR A 69 4.09 -7.40 -16.27
N LYS A 70 4.59 -7.36 -17.51
CA LYS A 70 3.98 -8.10 -18.64
C LYS A 70 4.87 -9.16 -19.26
N ALA A 71 6.20 -8.99 -19.25
CA ALA A 71 7.12 -9.94 -19.87
C ALA A 71 7.04 -11.31 -19.19
N PRO A 72 6.92 -12.41 -19.97
CA PRO A 72 6.88 -13.75 -19.40
C PRO A 72 8.25 -14.18 -18.88
N ALA A 73 8.26 -15.12 -17.93
CA ALA A 73 9.49 -15.59 -17.30
C ALA A 73 10.44 -16.27 -18.30
N GLU A 74 9.92 -16.89 -19.38
CA GLU A 74 10.76 -17.45 -20.44
C GLU A 74 11.56 -16.36 -21.18
N ASP A 75 10.93 -15.22 -21.50
CA ASP A 75 11.58 -14.13 -22.22
C ASP A 75 12.71 -13.50 -21.40
N LEU A 76 12.50 -13.34 -20.09
CA LEU A 76 13.55 -12.91 -19.18
C LEU A 76 14.68 -13.94 -19.07
N GLY A 77 14.37 -15.24 -19.17
CA GLY A 77 15.38 -16.31 -19.22
C GLY A 77 16.23 -16.26 -20.50
N LEU A 78 15.61 -16.01 -21.64
CA LEU A 78 16.32 -15.81 -22.91
C LEU A 78 17.18 -14.54 -22.87
N LEU A 79 16.67 -13.45 -22.31
CA LEU A 79 17.42 -12.20 -22.14
C LEU A 79 18.63 -12.41 -21.21
N LEU A 80 18.49 -13.14 -20.12
CA LEU A 80 19.60 -13.46 -19.22
C LEU A 80 20.69 -14.27 -19.95
N THR A 81 20.28 -15.26 -20.73
CA THR A 81 21.19 -16.09 -21.53
C THR A 81 21.94 -15.24 -22.55
N ALA A 82 21.23 -14.35 -23.27
CA ALA A 82 21.85 -13.41 -24.19
C ALA A 82 22.83 -12.46 -23.49
N THR A 83 22.45 -11.95 -22.31
CA THR A 83 23.28 -11.02 -21.53
C THR A 83 24.58 -11.67 -21.05
N LYS A 84 24.55 -12.96 -20.67
CA LYS A 84 25.74 -13.73 -20.28
C LYS A 84 26.61 -14.16 -21.48
N SER A 85 26.07 -14.16 -22.69
CA SER A 85 26.81 -14.49 -23.91
C SER A 85 27.57 -13.28 -24.47
N LYS A 86 28.66 -13.56 -25.20
CA LYS A 86 29.42 -12.56 -25.96
C LYS A 86 28.83 -12.29 -27.34
N SER A 87 28.03 -13.20 -27.88
CA SER A 87 27.59 -13.17 -29.29
C SER A 87 26.07 -13.16 -29.49
N LEU A 88 25.29 -13.52 -28.47
CA LEU A 88 23.84 -13.60 -28.62
C LEU A 88 23.19 -12.20 -28.48
N PRO A 89 22.36 -11.78 -29.46
CA PRO A 89 21.63 -10.52 -29.37
C PRO A 89 20.43 -10.65 -28.42
N VAL A 90 19.80 -9.51 -28.12
CA VAL A 90 18.52 -9.46 -27.41
C VAL A 90 17.46 -10.31 -28.14
N PRO A 91 16.64 -11.10 -27.42
CA PRO A 91 15.58 -11.92 -28.02
C PRO A 91 14.63 -11.11 -28.88
N VAL A 92 14.13 -11.71 -29.98
CA VAL A 92 13.29 -11.01 -30.99
C VAL A 92 12.11 -10.27 -30.36
N ARG A 93 11.40 -10.89 -29.40
CA ARG A 93 10.25 -10.29 -28.72
C ARG A 93 10.59 -9.05 -27.87
N LEU A 94 11.84 -8.91 -27.46
CA LEU A 94 12.33 -7.82 -26.62
C LEU A 94 13.25 -6.85 -27.37
N ARG A 95 13.46 -7.05 -28.68
CA ARG A 95 14.46 -6.32 -29.46
C ARG A 95 14.19 -4.82 -29.52
N ASP A 96 12.92 -4.42 -29.54
CA ASP A 96 12.52 -3.01 -29.63
C ASP A 96 12.28 -2.38 -28.24
N ASN A 97 12.47 -3.14 -27.16
CA ASN A 97 12.30 -2.67 -25.79
C ASN A 97 13.60 -2.06 -25.27
N ASP A 98 13.60 -0.76 -24.98
CA ASP A 98 14.83 -0.05 -24.63
C ASP A 98 15.43 -0.52 -23.31
N PHE A 99 14.60 -0.90 -22.33
CA PHE A 99 15.06 -1.40 -21.06
C PHE A 99 15.73 -2.77 -21.20
N ALA A 100 15.19 -3.67 -22.02
CA ALA A 100 15.81 -4.95 -22.32
C ALA A 100 17.19 -4.76 -22.99
N ASN A 101 17.28 -3.85 -23.96
CA ASN A 101 18.56 -3.50 -24.59
C ASN A 101 19.55 -2.92 -23.58
N TYR A 102 19.12 -1.99 -22.73
CA TYR A 102 19.96 -1.41 -21.69
C TYR A 102 20.53 -2.49 -20.75
N LEU A 103 19.70 -3.41 -20.25
CA LEU A 103 20.13 -4.49 -19.36
C LEU A 103 21.13 -5.43 -20.04
N TRP A 104 20.93 -5.71 -21.33
CA TRP A 104 21.83 -6.55 -22.12
C TRP A 104 23.17 -5.86 -22.39
N GLU A 105 23.16 -4.60 -22.82
CA GLU A 105 24.35 -3.79 -23.11
C GLU A 105 25.20 -3.56 -21.88
N LYS A 106 24.57 -3.19 -20.75
CA LYS A 106 25.26 -2.91 -19.48
C LYS A 106 25.53 -4.15 -18.64
N LYS A 107 25.20 -5.34 -19.15
CA LYS A 107 25.43 -6.63 -18.47
C LYS A 107 24.81 -6.68 -17.08
N CYS A 108 23.60 -6.13 -16.92
CA CYS A 108 22.87 -6.08 -15.65
C CYS A 108 22.20 -7.42 -15.30
N THR A 109 23.00 -8.47 -15.14
CA THR A 109 22.49 -9.84 -14.93
C THR A 109 21.69 -9.98 -13.64
N GLU A 110 22.12 -9.35 -12.54
CA GLU A 110 21.40 -9.43 -11.25
C GLU A 110 19.98 -8.87 -11.37
N THR A 111 19.77 -7.80 -12.14
CA THR A 111 18.44 -7.23 -12.37
C THR A 111 17.56 -8.21 -13.13
N ILE A 112 18.06 -8.83 -14.20
CA ILE A 112 17.28 -9.78 -15.00
C ILE A 112 16.96 -11.04 -14.16
N GLU A 113 17.92 -11.51 -13.36
CA GLU A 113 17.74 -12.63 -12.43
C GLU A 113 16.64 -12.32 -11.40
N TYR A 114 16.65 -11.12 -10.82
CA TYR A 114 15.60 -10.67 -9.92
C TYR A 114 14.23 -10.57 -10.61
N LEU A 115 14.14 -9.94 -11.79
CA LEU A 115 12.87 -9.79 -12.51
C LEU A 115 12.27 -11.16 -12.85
N ARG A 116 13.10 -12.11 -13.29
CA ARG A 116 12.67 -13.48 -13.54
C ARG A 116 12.16 -14.17 -12.28
N PHE A 117 12.86 -14.01 -11.15
CA PHE A 117 12.41 -14.57 -9.88
C PHE A 117 11.09 -13.94 -9.41
N ALA A 118 10.94 -12.61 -9.53
CA ALA A 118 9.70 -11.93 -9.20
C ALA A 118 8.52 -12.45 -10.04
N LYS A 119 8.72 -12.69 -11.34
CA LYS A 119 7.72 -13.30 -12.22
C LYS A 119 7.30 -14.70 -11.78
N GLN A 120 8.22 -15.50 -11.27
CA GLN A 120 7.90 -16.82 -10.72
C GLN A 120 7.08 -16.73 -9.42
N CYS A 121 7.26 -15.67 -8.64
CA CYS A 121 6.51 -15.46 -7.40
C CYS A 121 5.06 -15.01 -7.66
N GLU A 122 4.83 -14.17 -8.67
CA GLU A 122 3.56 -13.48 -8.96
C GLU A 122 2.30 -14.37 -8.91
N PRO A 123 2.25 -15.55 -9.56
CA PRO A 123 1.04 -16.39 -9.57
C PRO A 123 0.58 -16.86 -8.19
N HIS A 124 1.49 -16.90 -7.21
CA HIS A 124 1.20 -17.44 -5.88
C HIS A 124 0.69 -16.39 -4.88
N VAL A 125 0.77 -15.12 -5.24
CA VAL A 125 0.53 -13.97 -4.35
C VAL A 125 -0.58 -13.06 -4.87
N VAL A 126 -1.22 -13.45 -5.96
CA VAL A 126 -2.48 -12.91 -6.47
C VAL A 126 -3.58 -13.93 -6.19
N SER A 127 -4.79 -13.49 -5.84
CA SER A 127 -5.91 -14.41 -5.67
C SER A 127 -6.36 -14.90 -7.04
N SER A 128 -6.32 -16.21 -7.26
CA SER A 128 -7.01 -16.86 -8.39
C SER A 128 -8.42 -17.30 -7.95
N GLY A 129 -9.33 -17.45 -8.91
CA GLY A 129 -10.74 -17.77 -8.65
C GLY A 129 -11.64 -16.52 -8.51
N THR A 130 -12.87 -16.72 -8.03
CA THR A 130 -13.80 -15.60 -7.81
C THR A 130 -13.63 -15.05 -6.38
N PRO A 131 -14.00 -13.79 -6.11
CA PRO A 131 -13.95 -13.23 -4.74
C PRO A 131 -14.73 -14.05 -3.70
N TRP A 132 -15.73 -14.80 -4.15
CA TRP A 132 -16.60 -15.65 -3.32
C TRP A 132 -16.09 -17.09 -3.19
N ASN A 133 -15.19 -17.52 -4.07
CA ASN A 133 -14.57 -18.85 -4.03
C ASN A 133 -13.12 -18.77 -4.54
N PRO A 134 -12.19 -18.28 -3.69
CA PRO A 134 -10.79 -18.18 -4.06
C PRO A 134 -10.19 -19.58 -4.19
N SER A 135 -9.43 -19.81 -5.26
CA SER A 135 -8.71 -21.07 -5.40
C SER A 135 -7.64 -21.21 -4.30
N PRO A 136 -7.40 -22.42 -3.79
CA PRO A 136 -6.32 -22.65 -2.83
C PRO A 136 -4.97 -22.23 -3.41
N ARG A 137 -4.13 -21.59 -2.58
CA ARG A 137 -2.76 -21.26 -2.97
C ARG A 137 -1.88 -22.50 -2.92
N ASP A 138 -0.99 -22.64 -3.91
CA ASP A 138 0.04 -23.68 -3.92
C ASP A 138 1.17 -23.33 -2.94
N THR A 139 0.95 -23.68 -1.67
CA THR A 139 1.93 -23.40 -0.60
C THR A 139 3.23 -24.18 -0.77
N THR A 140 3.22 -25.32 -1.47
CA THR A 140 4.42 -26.13 -1.73
C THR A 140 5.34 -25.40 -2.70
N ALA A 141 4.80 -24.88 -3.80
CA ALA A 141 5.55 -24.05 -4.73
C ALA A 141 6.11 -22.79 -4.07
N MET A 142 5.33 -22.14 -3.19
CA MET A 142 5.79 -20.97 -2.43
C MET A 142 6.98 -21.29 -1.52
N LEU A 143 6.94 -22.42 -0.80
CA LEU A 143 8.05 -22.85 0.05
C LEU A 143 9.31 -23.20 -0.76
N ARG A 144 9.14 -23.81 -1.93
CA ARG A 144 10.25 -24.04 -2.88
C ARG A 144 10.86 -22.72 -3.34
N LEU A 145 10.04 -21.75 -3.76
CA LEU A 145 10.49 -20.42 -4.17
C LEU A 145 11.18 -19.67 -3.04
N ILE A 146 10.74 -19.85 -1.79
CA ILE A 146 11.43 -19.29 -0.62
C ILE A 146 12.85 -19.86 -0.52
N ALA A 147 13.00 -21.18 -0.63
CA ALA A 147 14.31 -21.83 -0.55
C ALA A 147 15.24 -21.41 -1.71
N GLU A 148 14.71 -21.30 -2.93
CA GLU A 148 15.44 -20.82 -4.11
C GLU A 148 15.84 -19.35 -3.97
N GLY A 149 14.90 -18.48 -3.63
CA GLY A 149 15.17 -17.05 -3.48
C GLY A 149 16.13 -16.74 -2.33
N LYS A 150 16.18 -17.55 -1.25
CA LYS A 150 17.25 -17.43 -0.23
C LYS A 150 18.64 -17.69 -0.81
N LYS A 151 18.78 -18.62 -1.76
CA LYS A 151 20.06 -18.87 -2.44
C LYS A 151 20.42 -17.70 -3.35
N GLU A 152 19.46 -17.17 -4.11
CA GLU A 152 19.69 -16.03 -4.99
C GLU A 152 20.03 -14.76 -4.19
N PHE A 153 19.28 -14.45 -3.13
CA PHE A 153 19.59 -13.36 -2.19
C PHE A 153 21.04 -13.39 -1.70
N LYS A 154 21.55 -14.56 -1.31
CA LYS A 154 22.92 -14.72 -0.83
C LYS A 154 23.97 -14.45 -1.90
N LYS A 155 23.68 -14.76 -3.16
CA LYS A 155 24.59 -14.54 -4.31
C LYS A 155 24.55 -13.09 -4.80
N THR A 156 23.42 -12.42 -4.69
CA THR A 156 23.22 -11.03 -5.13
C THR A 156 24.11 -10.08 -4.33
N LYS A 157 24.87 -9.25 -5.05
CA LYS A 157 25.76 -8.24 -4.46
C LYS A 157 25.05 -6.91 -4.22
N SER A 158 24.12 -6.53 -5.10
CA SER A 158 23.36 -5.30 -4.97
C SER A 158 22.40 -5.33 -3.77
N ASP A 159 22.66 -4.52 -2.74
CA ASP A 159 21.78 -4.38 -1.57
C ASP A 159 20.36 -3.92 -1.95
N TYR A 160 20.23 -3.10 -2.99
CA TYR A 160 18.93 -2.72 -3.56
C TYR A 160 18.15 -3.94 -4.07
N LEU A 161 18.79 -4.86 -4.77
CA LEU A 161 18.13 -6.08 -5.25
C LEU A 161 17.93 -7.10 -4.13
N ARG A 162 18.87 -7.21 -3.17
CA ARG A 162 18.69 -8.02 -1.95
C ARG A 162 17.45 -7.60 -1.17
N MET A 163 17.20 -6.30 -1.01
CA MET A 163 15.96 -5.76 -0.41
C MET A 163 14.71 -6.22 -1.16
N ARG A 164 14.74 -6.20 -2.49
CA ARG A 164 13.60 -6.65 -3.31
C ARG A 164 13.40 -8.16 -3.26
N TYR A 165 14.47 -8.97 -3.21
CA TYR A 165 14.38 -10.40 -2.92
C TYR A 165 13.77 -10.66 -1.54
N ALA A 166 14.23 -9.94 -0.50
CA ALA A 166 13.68 -10.06 0.85
C ALA A 166 12.17 -9.81 0.87
N PHE A 167 11.71 -8.78 0.15
CA PHE A 167 10.28 -8.52 -0.01
C PHE A 167 9.51 -9.70 -0.62
N GLN A 168 10.00 -10.28 -1.73
CA GLN A 168 9.33 -11.44 -2.33
C GLN A 168 9.28 -12.63 -1.37
N LEU A 169 10.36 -12.91 -0.65
CA LEU A 169 10.45 -14.02 0.30
C LEU A 169 9.48 -13.86 1.49
N ILE A 170 9.46 -12.67 2.09
CA ILE A 170 8.56 -12.32 3.21
C ILE A 170 7.10 -12.38 2.74
N ARG A 171 6.80 -11.83 1.56
CA ARG A 171 5.47 -11.88 0.94
C ARG A 171 5.01 -13.32 0.70
N LEU A 172 5.87 -14.17 0.13
CA LEU A 172 5.56 -15.59 -0.08
C LEU A 172 5.23 -16.29 1.25
N ALA A 173 6.04 -16.11 2.29
CA ALA A 173 5.81 -16.73 3.60
C ALA A 173 4.48 -16.28 4.23
N HIS A 174 4.17 -14.98 4.15
CA HIS A 174 2.90 -14.43 4.60
C HIS A 174 1.71 -15.08 3.86
N TYR A 175 1.71 -15.09 2.53
CA TYR A 175 0.61 -15.65 1.73
C TYR A 175 0.50 -17.19 1.85
N ALA A 176 1.60 -17.88 2.17
CA ALA A 176 1.62 -19.30 2.51
C ALA A 176 1.14 -19.59 3.95
N LYS A 177 0.72 -18.55 4.69
CA LYS A 177 0.30 -18.59 6.11
C LYS A 177 1.38 -19.15 7.05
N ARG A 178 2.65 -19.05 6.66
CA ARG A 178 3.80 -19.39 7.51
C ARG A 178 4.21 -18.13 8.28
N TYR A 179 3.32 -17.67 9.17
CA TYR A 179 3.47 -16.36 9.81
C TYR A 179 4.73 -16.25 10.64
N GLN A 180 5.11 -17.28 11.41
CA GLN A 180 6.37 -17.27 12.14
C GLN A 180 7.57 -17.18 11.19
N GLN A 181 7.60 -18.02 10.14
CA GLN A 181 8.64 -17.96 9.11
C GLN A 181 8.72 -16.59 8.43
N CYS A 182 7.60 -15.90 8.24
CA CYS A 182 7.57 -14.54 7.70
C CYS A 182 8.28 -13.55 8.62
N LEU A 183 8.06 -13.65 9.94
CA LEU A 183 8.79 -12.83 10.93
C LEU A 183 10.28 -13.18 10.94
N ASP A 184 10.63 -14.46 10.95
CA ASP A 184 12.01 -14.92 10.96
C ASP A 184 12.76 -14.46 9.70
N LEU A 185 12.14 -14.55 8.52
CA LEU A 185 12.69 -14.05 7.26
C LEU A 185 12.85 -12.52 7.26
N TYR A 186 11.90 -11.79 7.86
CA TYR A 186 12.02 -10.34 7.99
C TYR A 186 13.26 -9.99 8.80
N ASP A 187 13.41 -10.55 10.00
CA ASP A 187 14.53 -10.22 10.87
C ASP A 187 15.87 -10.71 10.28
N GLU A 188 15.92 -11.95 9.75
CA GLU A 188 17.13 -12.54 9.15
C GLU A 188 17.63 -11.75 7.93
N LEU A 189 16.75 -11.46 6.97
CA LEU A 189 17.17 -10.90 5.68
C LEU A 189 17.45 -9.41 5.78
N THR A 190 16.64 -8.68 6.56
CA THR A 190 16.83 -7.24 6.70
C THR A 190 18.09 -6.89 7.48
N ALA A 191 18.55 -7.74 8.40
CA ALA A 191 19.84 -7.57 9.07
C ALA A 191 21.04 -7.73 8.12
N GLN A 192 20.88 -8.45 7.01
CA GLN A 192 21.94 -8.73 6.03
C GLN A 192 21.98 -7.74 4.85
N ILE A 193 21.25 -6.63 4.93
CA ILE A 193 21.18 -5.61 3.87
C ILE A 193 21.79 -4.32 4.40
N ASP A 194 22.77 -3.78 3.67
CA ASP A 194 23.29 -2.44 3.90
C ASP A 194 22.22 -1.40 3.51
N LYS A 195 21.66 -0.75 4.53
CA LYS A 195 20.51 0.16 4.37
C LYS A 195 20.83 1.40 3.54
N LEU A 196 22.08 1.86 3.58
CA LEU A 196 22.52 3.02 2.82
C LEU A 196 22.62 2.64 1.33
N LYS A 197 23.28 1.53 1.01
CA LYS A 197 23.41 1.04 -0.38
C LYS A 197 22.09 0.59 -0.99
N ALA A 198 21.15 0.15 -0.17
CA ALA A 198 19.81 -0.21 -0.61
C ALA A 198 18.90 1.00 -0.87
N HIS A 199 19.30 2.22 -0.50
CA HIS A 199 18.42 3.41 -0.47
C HIS A 199 17.15 3.13 0.35
N TRP A 200 17.33 2.56 1.54
CA TRP A 200 16.24 2.01 2.34
C TRP A 200 15.22 3.08 2.78
N LYS A 201 15.66 4.31 3.03
CA LYS A 201 14.76 5.39 3.49
C LYS A 201 13.89 5.93 2.36
N GLU A 202 14.39 5.88 1.14
CA GLU A 202 13.75 6.40 -0.07
C GLU A 202 12.89 5.33 -0.77
N SER A 203 13.13 4.05 -0.48
CA SER A 203 12.41 2.94 -1.11
C SER A 203 11.03 2.70 -0.50
N ILE A 204 10.08 2.29 -1.34
CA ILE A 204 8.75 1.83 -0.91
C ILE A 204 8.79 0.40 -0.31
N ILE A 205 9.85 -0.36 -0.62
CA ILE A 205 9.93 -1.79 -0.33
C ILE A 205 9.97 -2.09 1.17
N PRO A 206 10.68 -1.32 2.03
CA PRO A 206 10.64 -1.53 3.48
C PRO A 206 9.25 -1.43 4.09
N GLN A 207 8.43 -0.48 3.64
CA GLN A 207 7.06 -0.32 4.13
C GLN A 207 6.17 -1.47 3.66
N TRP A 208 6.39 -1.96 2.43
CA TRP A 208 5.67 -3.14 1.92
C TRP A 208 6.06 -4.42 2.67
N MET A 209 7.33 -4.59 3.03
CA MET A 209 7.77 -5.68 3.91
C MET A 209 7.15 -5.55 5.30
N LEU A 210 7.07 -4.32 5.83
CA LEU A 210 6.47 -4.05 7.14
C LEU A 210 4.99 -4.44 7.17
N GLY A 211 4.25 -4.22 6.08
CA GLY A 211 2.85 -4.64 5.97
C GLY A 211 2.67 -6.16 6.09
N HIS A 212 3.57 -6.95 5.52
CA HIS A 212 3.55 -8.40 5.67
C HIS A 212 3.98 -8.86 7.08
N ARG A 213 4.93 -8.17 7.70
CA ARG A 213 5.30 -8.39 9.12
C ARG A 213 4.11 -8.13 10.04
N ALA A 214 3.44 -6.99 9.88
CA ALA A 214 2.26 -6.60 10.64
C ALA A 214 1.11 -7.61 10.46
N GLY A 215 0.87 -8.05 9.22
CA GLY A 215 -0.14 -9.08 8.92
C GLY A 215 0.14 -10.41 9.62
N SER A 216 1.40 -10.85 9.63
CA SER A 216 1.83 -12.06 10.35
C SER A 216 1.69 -11.93 11.86
N LEU A 217 2.10 -10.80 12.46
CA LEU A 217 1.94 -10.53 13.89
C LEU A 217 0.46 -10.56 14.30
N ARG A 218 -0.40 -9.92 13.50
CA ARG A 218 -1.85 -9.92 13.72
C ARG A 218 -2.42 -11.34 13.68
N ALA A 219 -2.00 -12.14 12.70
CA ALA A 219 -2.45 -13.52 12.56
C ALA A 219 -1.99 -14.43 13.72
N LEU A 220 -0.84 -14.11 14.33
CA LEU A 220 -0.33 -14.76 15.54
C LEU A 220 -0.91 -14.20 16.85
N GLY A 221 -1.85 -13.24 16.77
CA GLY A 221 -2.53 -12.67 17.94
C GLY A 221 -1.85 -11.45 18.55
N ASN A 222 -0.68 -11.02 18.06
CA ASN A 222 0.02 -9.84 18.54
C ASN A 222 -0.56 -8.56 17.91
N ARG A 223 -1.77 -8.20 18.36
CA ARG A 223 -2.60 -7.13 17.76
C ARG A 223 -2.06 -5.72 18.03
N VAL A 224 -1.50 -5.48 19.21
CA VAL A 224 -0.95 -4.17 19.58
C VAL A 224 0.26 -3.85 18.70
N GLU A 225 1.22 -4.76 18.60
CA GLU A 225 2.40 -4.56 17.75
C GLU A 225 2.01 -4.45 16.27
N ALA A 226 1.13 -5.33 15.80
CA ALA A 226 0.66 -5.24 14.42
C ALA A 226 -0.02 -3.89 14.12
N SER A 227 -0.85 -3.38 15.02
CA SER A 227 -1.53 -2.09 14.87
C SER A 227 -0.55 -0.92 14.91
N TYR A 228 0.48 -0.99 15.76
CA TYR A 228 1.58 -0.01 15.76
C TYR A 228 2.28 0.05 14.40
N LEU A 229 2.64 -1.11 13.84
CA LEU A 229 3.24 -1.16 12.50
C LEU A 229 2.30 -0.65 11.41
N TYR A 230 1.00 -0.92 11.50
CA TYR A 230 0.03 -0.34 10.57
C TYR A 230 -0.12 1.17 10.71
N THR A 231 0.02 1.74 11.92
CA THR A 231 0.11 3.21 12.10
C THR A 231 1.31 3.78 11.35
N LEU A 232 2.48 3.14 11.46
CA LEU A 232 3.68 3.59 10.74
C LEU A 232 3.49 3.51 9.21
N ILE A 233 2.86 2.46 8.70
CA ILE A 233 2.58 2.32 7.26
C ILE A 233 1.57 3.38 6.81
N TYR A 234 0.51 3.62 7.59
CA TYR A 234 -0.50 4.62 7.29
C TYR A 234 0.08 6.04 7.22
N MET A 235 1.03 6.34 8.11
CA MET A 235 1.76 7.61 8.16
C MET A 235 2.71 7.78 6.97
N ASN A 236 3.49 6.74 6.62
CA ASN A 236 4.63 6.86 5.70
C ASN A 236 4.36 6.40 4.26
N SER A 237 3.25 5.70 3.99
CA SER A 237 2.97 5.09 2.69
C SER A 237 1.56 5.43 2.21
N PRO A 238 1.36 6.59 1.54
CA PRO A 238 0.08 6.97 0.98
C PRO A 238 -0.54 5.89 0.08
N GLU A 239 0.27 5.17 -0.69
CA GLU A 239 -0.16 4.09 -1.57
C GLU A 239 -0.63 2.82 -0.86
N ARG A 240 -0.37 2.69 0.45
CA ARG A 240 -0.79 1.56 1.31
C ARG A 240 -1.73 1.96 2.45
N ARG A 241 -2.01 3.26 2.59
CA ARG A 241 -2.80 3.84 3.69
C ARG A 241 -4.15 3.14 3.87
N ALA A 242 -4.86 2.90 2.77
CA ALA A 242 -6.12 2.16 2.74
C ALA A 242 -6.01 0.73 3.31
N SER A 243 -4.97 -0.02 2.93
CA SER A 243 -4.75 -1.38 3.42
C SER A 243 -4.36 -1.40 4.89
N ALA A 244 -3.53 -0.45 5.33
CA ALA A 244 -3.15 -0.28 6.73
C ALA A 244 -4.36 0.04 7.60
N PHE A 245 -5.21 0.98 7.16
CA PHE A 245 -6.47 1.33 7.82
C PHE A 245 -7.39 0.11 8.01
N GLN A 246 -7.58 -0.69 6.97
CA GLN A 246 -8.43 -1.88 7.03
C GLN A 246 -7.85 -3.00 7.90
N SER A 247 -6.52 -3.02 8.06
CA SER A 247 -5.81 -4.08 8.79
C SER A 247 -5.56 -3.74 10.26
N PHE A 248 -5.63 -2.46 10.62
CA PHE A 248 -5.55 -1.97 11.99
C PHE A 248 -6.64 -2.62 12.86
N LEU A 249 -6.25 -3.16 14.02
CA LEU A 249 -7.18 -3.88 14.89
C LEU A 249 -6.80 -3.75 16.36
N ILE A 250 -7.47 -2.84 17.05
CA ILE A 250 -7.48 -2.67 18.50
C ILE A 250 -8.91 -2.92 18.99
N LYS A 251 -9.09 -3.70 20.06
CA LYS A 251 -10.43 -4.08 20.56
C LYS A 251 -10.75 -3.57 21.96
N THR A 252 -9.76 -3.19 22.74
CA THR A 252 -9.92 -2.78 24.14
C THR A 252 -9.14 -1.52 24.44
N ASP A 253 -9.54 -0.79 25.48
CA ASP A 253 -8.83 0.41 25.93
C ASP A 253 -7.41 0.08 26.40
N GLN A 254 -7.21 -1.08 27.04
CA GLN A 254 -5.88 -1.54 27.41
C GLN A 254 -4.96 -1.75 26.19
N GLU A 255 -5.49 -2.32 25.10
CA GLU A 255 -4.74 -2.46 23.85
C GLU A 255 -4.44 -1.10 23.22
N TRP A 256 -5.38 -0.16 23.32
CA TRP A 256 -5.23 1.22 22.86
C TRP A 256 -4.12 1.95 23.61
N ASP A 257 -4.14 1.92 24.95
CA ASP A 257 -3.11 2.55 25.79
C ASP A 257 -1.73 1.94 25.51
N SER A 258 -1.68 0.61 25.34
CA SER A 258 -0.46 -0.10 24.98
C SER A 258 0.09 0.32 23.62
N LEU A 259 -0.78 0.59 22.64
CA LEU A 259 -0.40 1.13 21.33
C LEU A 259 0.14 2.56 21.48
N MET A 260 -0.56 3.44 22.19
CA MET A 260 -0.15 4.84 22.37
C MET A 260 1.19 4.98 23.10
N ASN A 261 1.49 4.06 24.02
CA ASN A 261 2.79 3.97 24.70
C ASN A 261 3.92 3.48 23.80
N ARG A 262 3.63 2.76 22.71
CA ARG A 262 4.63 2.34 21.72
C ARG A 262 5.00 3.45 20.75
N CYS A 263 4.09 4.39 20.50
CA CYS A 263 4.36 5.54 19.65
C CYS A 263 5.53 6.38 20.22
N LEU A 264 6.54 6.63 19.39
CA LEU A 264 7.77 7.31 19.78
C LEU A 264 7.67 8.83 19.69
N SER A 265 6.65 9.34 18.99
CA SER A 265 6.45 10.77 18.76
C SER A 265 4.98 11.15 18.80
N ASP A 266 4.70 12.43 19.03
CA ASP A 266 3.35 12.99 18.97
C ASP A 266 2.74 12.85 17.58
N ARG A 267 3.57 12.91 16.53
CA ARG A 267 3.16 12.61 15.16
C ARG A 267 2.64 11.17 15.03
N GLU A 268 3.36 10.18 15.54
CA GLU A 268 2.88 8.78 15.51
C GLU A 268 1.56 8.59 16.27
N ARG A 269 1.42 9.25 17.43
CA ARG A 269 0.18 9.25 18.23
C ARG A 269 -0.98 9.89 17.46
N ALA A 270 -0.74 11.02 16.80
CA ALA A 270 -1.71 11.70 15.96
C ALA A 270 -2.19 10.79 14.81
N TYR A 271 -1.30 10.04 14.15
CA TYR A 271 -1.71 9.08 13.12
C TYR A 271 -2.46 7.86 13.67
N ALA A 272 -2.13 7.37 14.87
CA ALA A 272 -2.92 6.31 15.52
C ALA A 272 -4.35 6.79 15.80
N LEU A 273 -4.49 8.00 16.36
CA LEU A 273 -5.77 8.68 16.55
C LEU A 273 -6.51 8.87 15.22
N ALA A 274 -5.81 9.27 14.15
CA ALA A 274 -6.43 9.46 12.85
C ALA A 274 -7.04 8.17 12.29
N ILE A 275 -6.38 7.02 12.49
CA ILE A 275 -6.95 5.71 12.10
C ILE A 275 -8.20 5.42 12.94
N ARG A 276 -8.18 5.65 14.25
CA ARG A 276 -9.35 5.46 15.12
C ARG A 276 -10.51 6.37 14.71
N ALA A 277 -10.24 7.66 14.55
CA ALA A 277 -11.16 8.70 14.08
C ALA A 277 -11.72 8.42 12.68
N GLY A 278 -11.01 7.66 11.86
CA GLY A 278 -11.44 7.28 10.52
C GLY A 278 -12.53 6.19 10.51
N ASP A 279 -12.66 5.35 11.55
CA ASP A 279 -13.70 4.29 11.59
C ASP A 279 -15.10 4.93 11.53
N LYS A 280 -15.98 4.39 10.68
CA LYS A 280 -17.33 4.94 10.47
C LYS A 280 -18.15 5.04 11.75
N ARG A 281 -17.84 4.24 12.77
CA ARG A 281 -18.55 4.18 14.06
C ARG A 281 -17.92 5.08 15.13
N SER A 282 -16.77 5.72 14.86
CA SER A 282 -16.10 6.57 15.85
C SER A 282 -16.80 7.93 15.98
N LYS A 283 -17.04 8.38 17.22
CA LYS A 283 -17.34 9.78 17.53
C LYS A 283 -16.01 10.56 17.54
N SER A 284 -15.59 11.10 16.40
CA SER A 284 -14.19 11.51 16.21
C SER A 284 -13.82 12.92 16.67
N LEU A 285 -14.72 13.67 17.31
CA LEU A 285 -14.44 15.07 17.68
C LEU A 285 -13.31 15.20 18.72
N ASP A 286 -13.28 14.32 19.73
CA ASP A 286 -12.22 14.34 20.73
C ASP A 286 -10.89 13.87 20.15
N ASP A 287 -10.92 12.87 19.25
CA ASP A 287 -9.74 12.44 18.50
C ASP A 287 -9.21 13.58 17.61
N LEU A 288 -10.07 14.31 16.91
CA LEU A 288 -9.70 15.46 16.08
C LEU A 288 -9.03 16.56 16.89
N ARG A 289 -9.57 16.89 18.06
CA ARG A 289 -8.97 17.89 18.97
C ARG A 289 -7.60 17.46 19.43
N GLU A 290 -7.46 16.18 19.78
CA GLU A 290 -6.18 15.64 20.24
C GLU A 290 -5.15 15.54 19.11
N ILE A 291 -5.56 15.15 17.90
CA ILE A 291 -4.71 15.19 16.70
C ILE A 291 -4.20 16.61 16.48
N TYR A 292 -5.09 17.62 16.52
CA TYR A 292 -4.70 19.02 16.33
C TYR A 292 -3.72 19.50 17.42
N ARG A 293 -3.92 19.07 18.67
CA ARG A 293 -3.02 19.38 19.79
C ARG A 293 -1.63 18.76 19.62
N LEU A 294 -1.56 17.52 19.13
CA LEU A 294 -0.33 16.75 18.97
C LEU A 294 0.45 17.12 17.70
N ASP A 295 -0.26 17.38 16.60
CA ASP A 295 0.32 17.70 15.29
C ASP A 295 -0.63 18.63 14.51
N THR A 296 -0.44 19.94 14.67
CA THR A 296 -1.26 20.96 14.00
C THR A 296 -1.16 20.92 12.47
N THR A 297 -0.14 20.25 11.93
CA THR A 297 0.12 20.13 10.49
C THR A 297 -0.31 18.79 9.91
N ASN A 298 -1.00 17.96 10.69
CA ASN A 298 -1.36 16.62 10.29
C ASN A 298 -2.30 16.60 9.07
N ASP A 299 -1.90 15.86 8.03
CA ASP A 299 -2.64 15.77 6.76
C ASP A 299 -3.99 15.04 6.89
N GLN A 300 -4.30 14.44 8.05
CA GLN A 300 -5.56 13.77 8.32
C GLN A 300 -6.63 14.68 8.95
N LEU A 301 -6.27 15.88 9.42
CA LEU A 301 -7.23 16.79 10.05
C LEU A 301 -8.35 17.21 9.08
N GLU A 302 -8.00 17.60 7.86
CA GLU A 302 -8.96 18.01 6.83
C GLU A 302 -9.95 16.90 6.42
N PRO A 303 -9.50 15.67 6.04
CA PRO A 303 -10.43 14.61 5.67
C PRO A 303 -11.30 14.16 6.84
N LEU A 304 -10.78 14.15 8.07
CA LEU A 304 -11.57 13.82 9.27
C LEU A 304 -12.59 14.90 9.61
N LEU A 305 -12.24 16.18 9.51
CA LEU A 305 -13.18 17.29 9.70
C LEU A 305 -14.31 17.24 8.69
N THR A 306 -13.99 16.95 7.42
CA THR A 306 -15.00 16.83 6.36
C THR A 306 -15.94 15.66 6.65
N LYS A 307 -15.42 14.51 7.08
CA LYS A 307 -16.25 13.38 7.54
C LYS A 307 -17.20 13.77 8.67
N GLU A 308 -16.76 14.59 9.62
CA GLU A 308 -17.58 15.04 10.74
C GLU A 308 -18.68 16.03 10.32
N ILE A 309 -18.37 16.96 9.41
CA ILE A 309 -19.38 17.84 8.79
C ILE A 309 -20.44 17.00 8.09
N ASP A 310 -20.05 16.01 7.28
CA ASP A 310 -20.99 15.11 6.60
C ASP A 310 -21.89 14.37 7.59
N ARG A 311 -21.32 13.86 8.68
CA ARG A 311 -22.10 13.21 9.74
C ARG A 311 -23.11 14.17 10.37
N MET A 312 -22.70 15.42 10.62
CA MET A 312 -23.59 16.46 11.14
C MET A 312 -24.71 16.81 10.14
N GLU A 313 -24.39 16.99 8.86
CA GLU A 313 -25.41 17.25 7.82
C GLU A 313 -26.44 16.11 7.77
N LEU A 314 -25.99 14.86 7.83
CA LEU A 314 -26.87 13.70 7.84
C LEU A 314 -27.77 13.64 9.08
N ASN A 315 -27.22 13.95 10.26
CA ASN A 315 -27.95 13.89 11.52
C ASN A 315 -28.92 15.06 11.71
N PHE A 316 -28.56 16.27 11.28
CA PHE A 316 -29.33 17.49 11.55
C PHE A 316 -30.15 17.99 10.36
N LEU A 317 -29.62 17.93 9.14
CA LEU A 317 -30.29 18.44 7.94
C LEU A 317 -31.04 17.34 7.19
N GLY A 318 -30.57 16.09 7.31
CA GLY A 318 -31.19 14.89 6.73
C GLY A 318 -32.52 14.45 7.36
N LEU A 319 -33.13 15.22 8.26
CA LEU A 319 -34.45 14.93 8.84
C LEU A 319 -35.59 15.62 8.11
N ALA A 320 -35.45 16.91 7.78
CA ALA A 320 -36.53 17.72 7.22
C ALA A 320 -36.65 17.59 5.68
N PHE A 321 -35.54 17.25 4.98
CA PHE A 321 -35.47 17.27 3.51
C PHE A 321 -35.08 15.93 2.89
N ASN A 322 -35.04 14.86 3.68
CA ASN A 322 -34.63 13.53 3.22
C ASN A 322 -35.86 12.68 2.87
N PRO A 323 -36.17 12.43 1.59
CA PRO A 323 -37.30 11.58 1.21
C PRO A 323 -37.08 10.10 1.57
N TYR A 324 -35.89 9.73 2.05
CA TYR A 324 -35.57 8.41 2.58
C TYR A 324 -35.44 8.41 4.11
N ALA A 325 -35.92 9.43 4.83
CA ALA A 325 -35.79 9.56 6.28
C ALA A 325 -36.26 8.32 7.05
N SER A 326 -37.46 7.80 6.73
CA SER A 326 -38.01 6.58 7.36
C SER A 326 -37.09 5.38 7.17
N ARG A 327 -36.62 5.15 5.93
CA ARG A 327 -35.69 4.06 5.61
C ARG A 327 -34.34 4.25 6.29
N ASN A 328 -33.83 5.48 6.38
CA ASN A 328 -32.55 5.75 7.01
C ASN A 328 -32.59 5.55 8.53
N LYS A 329 -33.72 5.89 9.15
CA LYS A 329 -33.99 5.60 10.56
C LYS A 329 -34.07 4.10 10.83
N GLU A 330 -34.78 3.36 9.97
CA GLU A 330 -35.00 1.93 10.12
C GLU A 330 -33.75 1.08 9.84
N VAL A 331 -33.01 1.40 8.77
CA VAL A 331 -31.90 0.58 8.29
C VAL A 331 -30.54 1.04 8.84
N TYR A 332 -30.35 2.35 9.00
CA TYR A 332 -29.05 2.94 9.34
C TYR A 332 -29.02 3.67 10.69
N GLN A 333 -30.15 3.70 11.43
CA GLN A 333 -30.27 4.37 12.73
C GLN A 333 -29.90 5.86 12.69
N ILE A 334 -30.24 6.54 11.58
CA ILE A 334 -30.01 7.99 11.40
C ILE A 334 -31.34 8.73 11.63
N PRO A 335 -31.36 9.83 12.42
CA PRO A 335 -30.23 10.46 13.09
C PRO A 335 -29.72 9.61 14.25
N GLU A 336 -28.40 9.65 14.45
CA GLU A 336 -27.75 9.01 15.59
C GLU A 336 -28.27 9.61 16.91
N ARG A 337 -28.41 8.78 17.95
CA ARG A 337 -28.70 9.28 19.30
C ARG A 337 -27.44 9.94 19.86
N GLY A 338 -27.58 11.20 20.31
CA GLY A 338 -26.51 12.06 20.84
C GLY A 338 -25.63 11.38 21.86
#